data_AF-A0A7S2F7J3-F1
#
_entry.id   AF-A0A7S2F7J3-F1
#
_cell.length_a   1.000
_cell.length_b   1.000
_cell.length_c   1.000
_cell.angle_alpha   90.00
_cell.angle_beta   90.00
_cell.angle_gamma   90.00
#
_symmetry.space_group_name_H-M   'P 1'
#
loop_
_entity.id
_entity.type
_entity.pdbx_description
1 polymer ?
#
loop_
_entity_poly.entity_id
_entity_poly.type
_entity_poly.pdbx_seq_one_letter_code
_entity_poly.pdbx_strand_id
1 'polypeptide(L)'
;MAETYVKAFSLAFGAYAAQMLVVPNKMVTDHFNAPATPLLNFWIRGQAVSLAGMIFLLNKVDTDTALTVATASSAAIGILYPWNAKFGYLSPEIPKIVKYPMHYVPECLMAALTLGGLYLMATK
;
A
#
# COMPACT_ATOMS: atom_id res chain seq x y z
N MET A 1 10.46 18.93 1.40
CA MET A 1 9.63 18.01 2.22
C MET A 1 8.59 17.27 1.39
N ALA A 2 7.74 17.95 0.61
CA ALA A 2 6.76 17.29 -0.28
C ALA A 2 7.41 16.34 -1.30
N GLU A 3 8.49 16.77 -1.97
CA GLU A 3 9.22 15.91 -2.91
C GLU A 3 9.80 14.65 -2.24
N THR A 4 10.37 14.80 -1.03
CA THR A 4 10.87 13.69 -0.23
C THR A 4 9.77 12.70 0.12
N TYR A 5 8.58 13.20 0.47
CA TYR A 5 7.41 12.36 0.73
C TYR A 5 6.98 11.57 -0.51
N VAL A 6 6.88 12.23 -1.67
CA VAL A 6 6.52 11.57 -2.94
C VAL A 6 7.55 10.49 -3.31
N LYS A 7 8.84 10.75 -3.08
CA LYS A 7 9.91 9.77 -3.27
C LYS A 7 9.78 8.59 -2.30
N ALA A 8 9.48 8.84 -1.03
CA ALA A 8 9.28 7.79 -0.03
C ALA A 8 8.08 6.90 -0.38
N PHE A 9 6.94 7.49 -0.75
CA PHE A 9 5.78 6.77 -1.28
C PHE A 9 6.17 5.94 -2.52
N SER A 10 6.83 6.55 -3.51
CA SER A 10 7.25 5.89 -4.75
C SER A 10 8.17 4.69 -4.48
N LEU A 11 9.12 4.83 -3.56
CA LEU A 11 10.06 3.78 -3.19
C LEU A 11 9.33 2.61 -2.51
N ALA A 12 8.48 2.92 -1.52
CA ALA A 12 7.74 1.91 -0.78
C ALA A 12 6.83 1.11 -1.72
N PHE A 13 6.01 1.79 -2.51
CA PHE A 13 5.10 1.13 -3.44
C PHE A 13 5.83 0.50 -4.64
N GLY A 14 7.01 0.99 -5.02
CA GLY A 14 7.87 0.35 -6.01
C GLY A 14 8.37 -1.00 -5.53
N ALA A 15 8.80 -1.08 -4.26
CA ALA A 15 9.15 -2.34 -3.62
C ALA A 15 7.96 -3.30 -3.54
N TYR A 16 6.78 -2.82 -3.14
CA TYR A 16 5.55 -3.62 -3.17
C TYR A 16 5.22 -4.14 -4.57
N ALA A 17 5.29 -3.31 -5.61
CA ALA A 17 5.06 -3.72 -7.00
C ALA A 17 6.04 -4.83 -7.43
N ALA A 18 7.33 -4.67 -7.09
CA ALA A 18 8.34 -5.69 -7.35
C ALA A 18 8.05 -7.00 -6.61
N GLN A 19 7.65 -6.93 -5.33
CA GLN A 19 7.28 -8.13 -4.56
C GLN A 19 6.03 -8.82 -5.14
N MET A 20 5.01 -8.06 -5.55
CA MET A 20 3.82 -8.58 -6.21
C MET A 20 4.17 -9.31 -7.53
N LEU A 21 5.20 -8.86 -8.25
CA LEU A 21 5.70 -9.54 -9.45
C LEU A 21 6.59 -10.75 -9.15
N VAL A 22 7.51 -10.66 -8.19
CA VAL A 22 8.53 -11.71 -8.02
C VAL A 22 8.05 -12.79 -7.05
N VAL A 23 7.38 -12.39 -5.97
CA VAL A 23 6.98 -13.25 -4.84
C VAL A 23 5.52 -12.99 -4.40
N PRO A 24 4.53 -13.07 -5.31
CA PRO A 24 3.12 -12.78 -4.98
C PRO A 24 2.57 -13.65 -3.86
N ASN A 25 3.08 -14.87 -3.71
CA ASN A 25 2.66 -15.78 -2.65
C ASN A 25 2.98 -15.22 -1.27
N LYS A 26 4.16 -14.62 -1.11
CA LYS A 26 4.60 -14.01 0.17
C LYS A 26 3.72 -12.83 0.58
N MET A 27 3.15 -12.11 -0.38
CA MET A 27 2.20 -11.02 -0.11
C MET A 27 0.96 -11.49 0.68
N VAL A 28 0.63 -12.79 0.58
CA VAL A 28 -0.45 -13.42 1.33
C VAL A 28 0.10 -14.16 2.53
N THR A 29 1.03 -15.08 2.33
CA THR A 29 1.44 -16.03 3.37
C THR A 29 2.20 -15.38 4.52
N ASP A 30 2.86 -14.25 4.30
CA ASP A 30 3.60 -13.55 5.36
C ASP A 30 2.66 -12.73 6.24
N HIS A 31 1.51 -12.32 5.70
CA HIS A 31 0.53 -11.46 6.38
C HIS A 31 -0.72 -12.19 6.87
N PHE A 32 -1.00 -13.39 6.36
CA PHE A 32 -2.23 -14.12 6.67
C PHE A 32 -1.99 -15.63 6.87
N ASN A 33 -2.78 -16.23 7.76
CA ASN A 33 -2.95 -17.67 7.93
C ASN A 33 -3.88 -18.23 6.83
N ALA A 34 -3.51 -18.00 5.57
CA ALA A 34 -4.27 -18.41 4.40
C ALA A 34 -3.34 -18.87 3.27
N PRO A 35 -3.78 -19.80 2.41
CA PRO A 35 -2.99 -20.24 1.27
C PRO A 35 -2.96 -19.17 0.17
N ALA A 36 -1.79 -18.99 -0.46
CA ALA A 36 -1.67 -18.22 -1.68
C ALA A 36 -2.10 -19.06 -2.90
N THR A 37 -3.39 -19.05 -3.20
CA THR A 37 -3.94 -19.83 -4.32
C THR A 37 -3.39 -19.34 -5.67
N PRO A 38 -3.38 -20.19 -6.72
CA PRO A 38 -2.94 -19.78 -8.05
C PRO A 38 -3.70 -18.55 -8.59
N LEU A 39 -5.01 -18.48 -8.36
CA LEU A 39 -5.85 -17.36 -8.77
C LEU A 39 -5.45 -16.07 -8.01
N LEU A 40 -5.20 -16.15 -6.71
CA LEU A 40 -4.78 -14.99 -5.92
C LEU A 40 -3.40 -14.49 -6.36
N ASN A 41 -2.46 -15.40 -6.64
CA ASN A 41 -1.15 -15.03 -7.18
C ASN A 41 -1.26 -14.35 -8.55
N PHE A 42 -2.16 -14.82 -9.42
CA PHE A 42 -2.45 -14.19 -10.71
C PHE A 42 -2.95 -12.75 -10.54
N TRP A 43 -3.94 -12.54 -9.67
CA TRP A 43 -4.49 -11.21 -9.40
C TRP A 43 -3.46 -10.25 -8.80
N ILE A 44 -2.64 -10.72 -7.85
CA ILE A 44 -1.59 -9.91 -7.22
C ILE A 44 -0.55 -9.46 -8.26
N ARG A 45 -0.13 -10.34 -9.16
CA ARG A 45 0.78 -10.00 -10.26
C ARG A 45 0.19 -8.93 -11.18
N GLY A 46 -1.10 -9.06 -11.52
CA GLY A 46 -1.82 -8.06 -12.31
C GLY A 46 -1.83 -6.69 -11.64
N GLN A 47 -2.07 -6.64 -10.33
CA GLN A 47 -2.09 -5.40 -9.56
C GLN A 47 -0.74 -4.67 -9.53
N ALA A 48 0.37 -5.38 -9.70
CA ALA A 48 1.69 -4.72 -9.78
C ALA A 48 1.79 -3.73 -10.95
N VAL A 49 1.07 -3.97 -12.05
CA VAL A 49 1.11 -3.11 -13.24
C VAL A 49 0.48 -1.75 -12.96
N SER A 50 -0.70 -1.73 -12.31
CA SER A 50 -1.37 -0.48 -11.96
C SER A 50 -0.56 0.32 -10.93
N LEU A 51 0.07 -0.37 -9.97
CA LEU A 51 0.93 0.26 -8.97
C LEU A 51 2.20 0.85 -9.60
N ALA A 52 2.86 0.12 -10.48
CA ALA A 52 4.03 0.60 -11.22
C ALA A 52 3.68 1.80 -12.12
N GLY A 53 2.52 1.74 -12.80
CA GLY A 53 2.01 2.84 -13.63
C GLY A 53 1.75 4.10 -12.82
N MET A 54 1.13 3.98 -11.64
CA MET A 54 0.91 5.11 -10.73
C MET A 54 2.23 5.74 -10.30
N ILE A 55 3.22 4.94 -9.90
CA ILE A 55 4.54 5.45 -9.49
C ILE A 55 5.22 6.16 -10.65
N PHE A 56 5.19 5.58 -11.86
CA PHE A 56 5.73 6.22 -13.05
C PHE A 56 5.11 7.60 -13.28
N LEU A 57 3.77 7.70 -13.23
CA LEU A 57 3.05 8.96 -13.44
C LEU A 57 3.31 10.00 -12.34
N LEU A 58 3.42 9.59 -11.08
CA LEU A 58 3.77 10.49 -9.97
C LEU A 58 5.13 11.18 -10.17
N ASN A 59 6.04 10.58 -10.93
CA ASN A 59 7.35 11.15 -11.26
C ASN A 59 7.33 12.00 -12.55
N LYS A 60 6.16 12.26 -13.13
CA LYS A 60 5.97 13.05 -14.35
C LYS A 60 5.11 14.30 -14.15
N VAL A 61 4.34 14.35 -13.08
CA VAL A 61 3.52 15.50 -12.70
C VAL A 61 4.27 16.42 -11.74
N ASP A 62 3.73 17.62 -11.51
CA ASP A 62 4.28 18.54 -10.51
C ASP A 62 4.14 17.97 -9.07
N THR A 63 4.98 18.46 -8.16
CA THR A 63 5.07 17.95 -6.78
C THR A 63 3.76 18.13 -6.00
N ASP A 64 2.94 19.13 -6.31
CA ASP A 64 1.70 19.39 -5.58
C ASP A 64 0.61 18.40 -5.98
N THR A 65 0.47 18.15 -7.28
CA THR A 65 -0.36 17.07 -7.81
C THR A 65 0.12 15.72 -7.29
N ALA A 66 1.43 15.45 -7.32
CA ALA A 66 1.98 14.19 -6.84
C ALA A 66 1.73 13.97 -5.34
N LEU A 67 1.92 15.00 -4.50
CA LEU A 67 1.62 14.93 -3.07
C LEU A 67 0.15 14.59 -2.83
N THR A 68 -0.75 15.26 -3.53
CA THR A 68 -2.20 15.08 -3.37
C THR A 68 -2.59 13.65 -3.71
N VAL A 69 -2.15 13.14 -4.87
CA VAL A 69 -2.45 11.78 -5.31
C VAL A 69 -1.83 10.76 -4.37
N ALA A 70 -0.54 10.88 -4.01
CA ALA A 70 0.12 9.96 -3.09
C ALA A 70 -0.54 9.91 -1.70
N THR A 71 -1.00 11.06 -1.19
CA THR A 71 -1.72 11.14 0.10
C THR A 71 -3.09 10.48 0.03
N ALA A 72 -3.88 10.81 -0.99
CA ALA A 72 -5.20 10.21 -1.20
C ALA A 72 -5.10 8.69 -1.41
N SER A 73 -4.15 8.23 -2.22
CA SER A 73 -3.87 6.80 -2.41
C SER A 73 -3.43 6.14 -1.11
N SER A 74 -2.62 6.80 -0.28
CA SER A 74 -2.19 6.24 1.00
C SER A 74 -3.38 5.99 1.94
N ALA A 75 -4.25 6.98 2.07
CA ALA A 75 -5.47 6.85 2.88
C ALA A 75 -6.38 5.75 2.34
N ALA A 76 -6.64 5.75 1.02
CA ALA A 76 -7.51 4.76 0.38
C ALA A 76 -6.96 3.33 0.53
N ILE A 77 -5.66 3.12 0.30
CA ILE A 77 -5.01 1.82 0.48
C ILE A 77 -5.06 1.41 1.96
N GLY A 78 -4.75 2.32 2.89
CA GLY A 78 -4.85 2.05 4.32
C GLY A 78 -6.24 1.54 4.72
N ILE A 79 -7.28 2.26 4.27
CA ILE A 79 -8.69 1.92 4.53
C ILE A 79 -9.09 0.60 3.86
N LEU A 80 -8.68 0.33 2.63
CA LEU A 80 -9.16 -0.87 1.94
C LEU A 80 -8.36 -2.13 2.31
N TYR A 81 -7.10 -1.98 2.71
CA TYR A 81 -6.18 -3.08 2.99
C TYR A 81 -5.84 -3.23 4.47
N PRO A 82 -4.71 -2.73 5.01
CA PRO A 82 -4.25 -3.17 6.33
C PRO A 82 -5.22 -2.82 7.47
N TRP A 83 -5.93 -1.69 7.40
CA TRP A 83 -6.88 -1.34 8.45
C TRP A 83 -8.19 -2.14 8.33
N ASN A 84 -8.66 -2.41 7.12
CA ASN A 84 -9.78 -3.35 6.94
C ASN A 84 -9.39 -4.77 7.36
N ALA A 85 -8.17 -5.22 7.06
CA ALA A 85 -7.68 -6.52 7.49
C ALA A 85 -7.61 -6.63 9.02
N LYS A 86 -7.20 -5.55 9.70
CA LYS A 86 -7.17 -5.48 11.17
C LYS A 86 -8.54 -5.40 11.83
N PHE A 87 -9.40 -4.50 11.35
CA PHE A 87 -10.66 -4.15 12.04
C PHE A 87 -11.87 -4.86 11.46
N GLY A 88 -11.79 -5.41 10.25
CA GLY A 88 -12.81 -6.24 9.63
C GLY A 88 -14.08 -5.51 9.18
N TYR A 89 -14.08 -4.18 9.06
CA TYR A 89 -15.30 -3.42 8.76
C TYR A 89 -15.86 -3.63 7.35
N LEU A 90 -15.05 -4.09 6.37
CA LEU A 90 -15.54 -4.59 5.06
C LEU A 90 -15.35 -6.11 4.90
N SER A 91 -14.55 -6.73 5.76
CA SER A 91 -14.16 -8.13 5.63
C SER A 91 -14.07 -8.80 7.01
N PRO A 92 -15.21 -9.13 7.65
CA PRO A 92 -15.27 -9.54 9.06
C PRO A 92 -14.47 -10.80 9.44
N GLU A 93 -14.18 -11.64 8.45
CA GLU A 93 -13.42 -12.88 8.64
C GLU A 93 -11.90 -12.69 8.54
N ILE A 94 -11.44 -11.61 7.90
CA ILE A 94 -10.01 -11.36 7.67
C ILE A 94 -9.23 -11.15 8.99
N PRO A 95 -9.73 -10.40 9.99
CA PRO A 95 -8.99 -10.20 11.24
C PRO A 95 -8.57 -11.49 11.94
N LYS A 96 -9.35 -12.57 11.80
CA LYS A 96 -9.10 -13.87 12.43
C LYS A 96 -7.89 -14.60 11.84
N ILE A 97 -7.49 -14.23 10.62
CA ILE A 97 -6.39 -14.86 9.90
C ILE A 97 -5.18 -13.93 9.74
N VAL A 98 -5.21 -12.70 10.25
CA VAL A 98 -4.05 -11.79 10.20
C VAL A 98 -2.88 -12.35 11.02
N LYS A 99 -1.66 -12.26 10.46
CA LYS A 99 -0.41 -12.65 11.14
C LYS A 99 0.34 -11.45 11.69
N TYR A 100 0.52 -11.42 13.00
CA TYR A 100 1.44 -10.51 13.66
C TYR A 100 2.75 -11.24 14.02
N PRO A 101 3.91 -10.54 14.02
CA PRO A 101 4.07 -9.09 13.90
C PRO A 101 4.08 -8.55 12.46
N MET A 102 4.14 -9.40 11.44
CA MET A 102 4.35 -8.97 10.05
C MET A 102 3.29 -7.99 9.54
N HIS A 103 2.03 -8.13 9.95
CA HIS A 103 0.96 -7.22 9.52
C HIS A 103 1.07 -5.80 10.11
N TYR A 104 1.86 -5.58 11.16
CA TYR A 104 2.12 -4.21 11.64
C TYR A 104 2.85 -3.36 10.60
N VAL A 105 3.64 -3.96 9.71
CA VAL A 105 4.40 -3.23 8.70
C VAL A 105 3.50 -2.41 7.78
N PRO A 106 2.54 -3.01 7.04
CA PRO A 106 1.64 -2.22 6.20
C PRO A 106 0.73 -1.29 7.01
N GLU A 107 0.29 -1.66 8.23
CA GLU A 107 -0.51 -0.76 9.07
C GLU A 107 0.22 0.54 9.41
N CYS A 108 1.45 0.43 9.92
CA CYS A 108 2.26 1.57 10.34
C CYS A 108 2.72 2.38 9.12
N LEU A 109 3.09 1.70 8.03
CA LEU A 109 3.45 2.38 6.78
C LEU A 109 2.30 3.24 6.27
N MET A 110 1.09 2.68 6.18
CA MET A 110 -0.06 3.43 5.68
C MET A 110 -0.47 4.57 6.63
N ALA A 111 -0.33 4.38 7.95
CA ALA A 111 -0.58 5.45 8.92
C ALA A 111 0.42 6.59 8.77
N ALA A 112 1.72 6.27 8.68
CA ALA A 112 2.78 7.26 8.53
C ALA A 112 2.65 8.05 7.21
N LEU A 113 2.40 7.36 6.10
CA LEU A 113 2.21 8.02 4.80
C LEU A 113 0.96 8.90 4.80
N THR A 114 -0.18 8.40 5.31
CA THR A 114 -1.41 9.18 5.36
C THR A 114 -1.26 10.44 6.21
N LEU A 115 -0.76 10.30 7.45
CA LEU A 115 -0.60 11.43 8.36
C LEU A 115 0.48 12.41 7.87
N GLY A 116 1.59 11.90 7.34
CA GLY A 116 2.66 12.72 6.77
C GLY A 116 2.19 13.52 5.57
N GLY A 117 1.44 12.90 4.66
CA GLY A 117 0.85 13.57 3.51
C GLY A 117 -0.13 14.67 3.90
N LEU A 118 -1.07 14.37 4.81
CA LEU A 118 -2.04 15.34 5.32
C LEU A 118 -1.35 16.53 6.02
N TYR A 119 -0.35 16.26 6.85
CA TYR A 119 0.44 17.31 7.50
C TYR A 119 1.11 18.23 6.47
N LEU A 120 1.77 17.65 5.46
CA LEU A 120 2.43 18.42 4.41
C LEU A 120 1.44 19.20 3.55
N MET A 121 0.23 18.68 3.32
CA MET A 121 -0.82 19.43 2.63
C MET A 121 -1.35 20.60 3.47
N ALA A 122 -1.44 20.45 4.79
CA ALA A 122 -1.95 21.49 5.69
C ALA A 122 -0.94 22.59 6.03
N THR A 123 0.36 22.35 5.79
CA THR A 123 1.47 23.25 6.14
C THR A 123 2.19 23.84 4.93
N LYS A 124 1.63 23.64 3.74
CA LYS A 124 2.07 24.28 2.51
C LYS A 124 1.68 25.74 2.46
#